data_AF-A0A7I0EF16-F1
#
_entry.id   AF-A0A7I0EF16-F1
#
_cell.length_a   1.000
_cell.length_b   1.000
_cell.length_c   1.000
_cell.angle_alpha   90.00
_cell.angle_beta   90.00
_cell.angle_gamma   90.00
#
_symmetry.space_group_name_H-M   'P 1'
#
loop_
_entity.id
_entity.type
_entity.pdbx_description
1 polymer ?
#
loop_
_entity_poly.entity_id
_entity_poly.type
_entity_poly.pdbx_seq_one_letter_code
_entity_poly.pdbx_strand_id
1 'polypeptide(L)'
;MTDPTLRMPNSVLRVVLDLGSLPLDIPPLPLRFQHPEFDADWDEEEQVAGIFLGFDDGEFHLDIMEEGVEYHFHRADGSSSDDSPWPAADTQALVDWANGFVLHVAPRLPDLLEDADEAAEWHHVGLPVYSRDYGPVPLEILEVELEGEQLMLPWLGSGHIDDEHLDGPDHPIALLWNPEHEEPDLAIARVWLDPKTGEPKARAEAGVNWTAVGLTQSEVLSWAESLYLNHHVIGDPAQMIMRAALERMAGLDR
;
A
#
# COMPACT_ATOMS: atom_id res chain seq x y z
N MET A 1 10.58 -17.72 -10.77
CA MET A 1 11.20 -17.68 -9.43
C MET A 1 12.29 -16.63 -9.50
N THR A 2 12.01 -15.46 -8.94
CA THR A 2 12.98 -14.37 -8.82
C THR A 2 14.12 -14.80 -7.90
N ASP A 3 15.34 -14.41 -8.26
CA ASP A 3 16.52 -14.80 -7.51
C ASP A 3 16.60 -13.96 -6.22
N PRO A 4 16.46 -14.55 -5.02
CA PRO A 4 16.50 -13.82 -3.76
C PRO A 4 17.87 -13.18 -3.49
N THR A 5 18.91 -13.56 -4.25
CA THR A 5 20.24 -12.95 -4.15
C THR A 5 20.34 -11.61 -4.89
N LEU A 6 19.36 -11.27 -5.71
CA LEU A 6 19.24 -9.99 -6.42
C LEU A 6 18.29 -9.02 -5.69
N ARG A 7 18.24 -9.09 -4.35
CA ARG A 7 17.42 -8.18 -3.55
C ARG A 7 18.33 -7.25 -2.75
N MET A 8 17.90 -6.00 -2.63
CA MET A 8 18.49 -5.09 -1.65
C MET A 8 18.29 -5.64 -0.24
N PRO A 9 19.19 -5.36 0.72
CA PRO A 9 18.94 -5.73 2.10
C PRO A 9 17.71 -5.00 2.63
N ASN A 10 16.91 -5.66 3.47
CA ASN A 10 15.90 -4.99 4.27
C ASN A 10 16.55 -3.86 5.08
N SER A 11 15.75 -2.84 5.35
CA SER A 11 16.18 -1.66 6.11
C SER A 11 15.17 -1.36 7.21
N VAL A 12 15.58 -0.53 8.17
CA VAL A 12 14.69 -0.01 9.20
C VAL A 12 14.71 1.50 9.11
N LEU A 13 13.53 2.08 8.88
CA LEU A 13 13.31 3.52 8.95
C LEU A 13 12.75 3.87 10.33
N ARG A 14 13.33 4.88 10.98
CA ARG A 14 12.74 5.45 12.19
C ARG A 14 11.94 6.69 11.86
N VAL A 15 10.68 6.70 12.24
CA VAL A 15 9.80 7.86 12.01
C VAL A 15 9.37 8.42 13.35
N VAL A 16 9.54 9.73 13.53
CA VAL A 16 9.15 10.44 14.75
C VAL A 16 7.92 11.28 14.42
N LEU A 17 6.77 10.93 15.01
CA LEU A 17 5.45 11.47 14.65
C LEU A 17 4.71 12.01 15.88
N ASP A 18 3.89 13.06 15.69
CA ASP A 18 2.85 13.43 16.65
C ASP A 18 1.62 12.54 16.47
N LEU A 19 1.60 11.44 17.22
CA LEU A 19 0.46 10.53 17.24
C LEU A 19 -0.61 10.93 18.27
N GLY A 20 -0.50 12.11 18.87
CA GLY A 20 -1.40 12.60 19.91
C GLY A 20 -1.21 11.93 21.27
N SER A 21 -2.22 12.09 22.14
CA SER A 21 -2.18 11.52 23.48
C SER A 21 -2.51 10.03 23.45
N LEU A 22 -1.52 9.18 23.74
CA LEU A 22 -1.67 7.73 23.85
C LEU A 22 -1.42 7.25 25.29
N PRO A 23 -2.00 6.10 25.71
CA PRO A 23 -3.00 5.31 24.98
C PRO A 23 -4.37 6.00 24.95
N LEU A 24 -5.21 5.62 23.99
CA LEU A 24 -6.59 6.12 23.89
C LEU A 24 -7.47 5.62 25.04
N ASP A 25 -8.34 6.48 25.55
CA ASP A 25 -9.39 6.12 26.52
C ASP A 25 -10.66 5.64 25.80
N ILE A 26 -10.55 4.50 25.11
CA ILE A 26 -11.62 3.88 24.34
C ILE A 26 -11.79 2.40 24.78
N PRO A 27 -12.95 1.76 24.54
CA PRO A 27 -13.12 0.34 24.78
C PRO A 27 -12.04 -0.49 24.07
N PRO A 28 -11.66 -1.69 24.52
CA PRO A 28 -10.74 -2.53 23.75
C PRO A 28 -11.44 -3.10 22.51
N LEU A 29 -10.67 -3.30 21.44
CA LEU A 29 -11.12 -4.01 20.24
C LEU A 29 -11.54 -5.45 20.60
N PRO A 30 -12.72 -5.93 20.15
CA PRO A 30 -13.15 -7.30 20.38
C PRO A 30 -12.12 -8.34 19.92
N LEU A 31 -12.07 -9.50 20.59
CA LEU A 31 -11.05 -10.53 20.34
C LEU A 31 -10.94 -10.95 18.87
N ARG A 32 -12.07 -11.00 18.14
CA ARG A 32 -12.08 -11.40 16.73
C ARG A 32 -11.40 -10.38 15.80
N PHE A 33 -11.28 -9.14 16.25
CA PHE A 33 -10.82 -8.01 15.47
C PHE A 33 -9.43 -7.52 15.94
N GLN A 34 -8.71 -8.28 16.78
CA GLN A 34 -7.42 -7.83 17.36
C GLN A 34 -6.27 -7.72 16.35
N HIS A 35 -6.48 -8.14 15.11
CA HIS A 35 -5.47 -8.15 14.04
C HIS A 35 -6.08 -7.61 12.74
N PRO A 36 -6.53 -6.35 12.71
CA PRO A 36 -6.97 -5.73 11.46
C PRO A 36 -5.74 -5.43 10.59
N GLU A 37 -5.92 -5.47 9.28
CA GLU A 37 -5.03 -4.78 8.35
C GLU A 37 -5.51 -3.33 8.23
N PHE A 38 -4.69 -2.38 8.69
CA PHE A 38 -4.99 -0.96 8.53
C PHE A 38 -4.55 -0.44 7.18
N ASP A 39 -5.41 0.42 6.62
CA ASP A 39 -5.09 1.34 5.56
C ASP A 39 -5.82 2.66 5.78
N ALA A 40 -5.33 3.73 5.16
CA ALA A 40 -6.01 5.02 5.15
C ALA A 40 -5.66 5.80 3.90
N ASP A 41 -6.65 6.53 3.38
CA ASP A 41 -6.48 7.42 2.25
C ASP A 41 -7.05 8.81 2.54
N TRP A 42 -6.74 9.73 1.63
CA TRP A 42 -7.33 11.05 1.60
C TRP A 42 -7.68 11.39 0.15
N ASP A 43 -8.98 11.52 -0.11
CA ASP A 43 -9.49 12.04 -1.37
C ASP A 43 -9.46 13.57 -1.31
N GLU A 44 -8.50 14.18 -1.99
CA GLU A 44 -8.40 15.63 -2.08
C GLU A 44 -9.58 16.28 -2.84
N GLU A 45 -10.19 15.58 -3.80
CA GLU A 45 -11.30 16.14 -4.59
C GLU A 45 -12.58 16.20 -3.78
N GLU A 46 -12.90 15.12 -3.08
CA GLU A 46 -14.10 14.98 -2.26
C GLU A 46 -13.90 15.50 -0.83
N GLN A 47 -12.64 15.74 -0.42
CA GLN A 47 -12.26 16.11 0.96
C GLN A 47 -12.71 15.06 1.98
N VAL A 48 -12.57 13.79 1.61
CA VAL A 48 -12.96 12.64 2.41
C VAL A 48 -11.70 11.89 2.81
N ALA A 49 -11.60 11.52 4.09
CA ALA A 49 -10.56 10.61 4.55
C ALA A 49 -11.15 9.22 4.79
N GLY A 50 -10.63 8.19 4.14
CA GLY A 50 -10.99 6.81 4.40
C GLY A 50 -10.06 6.21 5.46
N ILE A 51 -10.64 5.46 6.41
CA ILE A 51 -9.90 4.50 7.23
C ILE A 51 -10.49 3.13 7.01
N PHE A 52 -9.63 2.18 6.65
CA PHE A 52 -10.00 0.83 6.29
C PHE A 52 -9.45 -0.16 7.32
N LEU A 53 -10.30 -1.07 7.78
CA LEU A 53 -9.91 -2.19 8.63
C LEU A 53 -10.27 -3.49 7.92
N GLY A 54 -9.26 -4.16 7.37
CA GLY A 54 -9.38 -5.46 6.72
C GLY A 54 -9.31 -6.62 7.72
N PHE A 55 -10.16 -7.63 7.52
CA PHE A 55 -10.13 -8.90 8.26
C PHE A 55 -10.33 -10.07 7.28
N ASP A 56 -9.98 -11.29 7.70
CA ASP A 56 -10.12 -12.51 6.89
C ASP A 56 -11.53 -12.73 6.30
N ASP A 57 -12.59 -12.27 7.00
CA ASP A 57 -13.99 -12.51 6.65
C ASP A 57 -14.77 -11.25 6.22
N GLY A 58 -14.09 -10.11 6.05
CA GLY A 58 -14.69 -8.85 5.56
C GLY A 58 -13.89 -7.62 5.97
N GLU A 59 -14.40 -6.44 5.61
CA GLU A 59 -13.74 -5.16 5.89
C GLU A 59 -14.72 -4.18 6.51
N PHE A 60 -14.19 -3.23 7.27
CA PHE A 60 -14.93 -2.13 7.86
C PHE A 60 -14.31 -0.81 7.42
N HIS A 61 -15.09 -0.01 6.69
CA HIS A 61 -14.66 1.24 6.08
C HIS A 61 -15.29 2.41 6.84
N LEU A 62 -14.50 3.43 7.13
CA LEU A 62 -14.90 4.64 7.84
C LEU A 62 -14.59 5.84 6.94
N ASP A 63 -15.64 6.54 6.53
CA ASP A 63 -15.54 7.71 5.66
C ASP A 63 -15.67 8.97 6.52
N ILE A 64 -14.59 9.74 6.61
CA ILE A 64 -14.49 10.93 7.46
C ILE A 64 -14.72 12.16 6.60
N MET A 65 -15.84 12.84 6.85
CA MET A 65 -16.31 14.04 6.15
C MET A 65 -16.41 15.22 7.10
N GLU A 66 -16.60 16.43 6.57
CA GLU A 66 -16.82 17.64 7.38
C GLU A 66 -18.08 17.50 8.28
N GLU A 67 -19.14 16.87 7.76
CA GLU A 67 -20.41 16.70 8.45
C GLU A 67 -20.41 15.58 9.50
N GLY A 68 -19.45 14.66 9.46
CA GLY A 68 -19.36 13.53 10.37
C GLY A 68 -18.61 12.33 9.82
N VAL A 69 -18.83 11.18 10.47
CA VAL A 69 -18.21 9.90 10.10
C VAL A 69 -19.33 8.98 9.62
N GLU A 70 -19.23 8.53 8.38
CA GLU A 70 -20.03 7.44 7.85
C GLU A 70 -19.23 6.14 7.88
N TYR A 71 -19.91 5.01 7.83
CA TYR A 71 -19.25 3.72 7.77
C TYR A 71 -20.07 2.72 6.98
N HIS A 72 -19.37 1.76 6.39
CA HIS A 72 -19.99 0.64 5.68
C HIS A 72 -19.09 -0.60 5.78
N PHE A 73 -19.59 -1.74 5.28
CA PHE A 73 -18.88 -3.02 5.36
C PHE A 73 -18.63 -3.58 3.97
N HIS A 74 -17.52 -4.30 3.81
CA HIS A 74 -17.30 -5.16 2.67
C HIS A 74 -17.33 -6.63 3.11
N ARG A 75 -17.92 -7.49 2.28
CA ARG A 75 -17.87 -8.94 2.47
C ARG A 75 -16.53 -9.48 1.96
N ALA A 76 -16.21 -10.73 2.30
CA ALA A 76 -15.01 -11.41 1.81
C ALA A 76 -14.89 -11.52 0.28
N ASP A 77 -15.96 -11.26 -0.48
CA ASP A 77 -15.93 -11.17 -1.95
C ASP A 77 -15.75 -9.74 -2.48
N GLY A 78 -15.46 -8.78 -1.60
CA GLY A 78 -15.29 -7.36 -1.90
C GLY A 78 -16.59 -6.59 -2.10
N SER A 79 -17.77 -7.24 -1.97
CA SER A 79 -19.04 -6.53 -2.16
C SER A 79 -19.37 -5.62 -0.97
N SER A 80 -19.65 -4.35 -1.27
CA SER A 80 -20.08 -3.35 -0.30
C SER A 80 -21.51 -3.63 0.20
N SER A 81 -21.74 -3.41 1.49
CA SER A 81 -23.00 -3.70 2.18
C SER A 81 -23.15 -2.85 3.45
N ASP A 82 -24.36 -2.33 3.68
CA ASP A 82 -24.73 -1.73 4.98
C ASP A 82 -24.89 -2.78 6.09
N ASP A 83 -25.10 -4.04 5.70
CA ASP A 83 -25.26 -5.16 6.63
C ASP A 83 -23.90 -5.77 6.96
N SER A 84 -23.52 -5.64 8.23
CA SER A 84 -22.28 -6.23 8.73
C SER A 84 -22.19 -7.75 8.45
N PRO A 85 -21.02 -8.24 7.99
CA PRO A 85 -20.79 -9.69 7.84
C PRO A 85 -20.67 -10.42 9.19
N TRP A 86 -20.60 -9.68 10.30
CA TRP A 86 -20.35 -10.22 11.64
C TRP A 86 -21.61 -10.23 12.53
N PRO A 87 -21.58 -10.97 13.65
CA PRO A 87 -22.66 -10.95 14.64
C PRO A 87 -22.86 -9.55 15.22
N ALA A 88 -24.12 -9.14 15.39
CA ALA A 88 -24.50 -7.79 15.82
C ALA A 88 -23.79 -7.28 17.09
N ALA A 89 -23.50 -8.16 18.06
CA ALA A 89 -22.79 -7.77 19.27
C ALA A 89 -21.31 -7.41 19.01
N ASP A 90 -20.66 -8.14 18.10
CA ASP A 90 -19.28 -7.85 17.69
C ASP A 90 -19.25 -6.58 16.83
N THR A 91 -20.19 -6.45 15.88
CA THR A 91 -20.35 -5.26 15.04
C THR A 91 -20.52 -4.00 15.89
N GLN A 92 -21.42 -4.03 16.88
CA GLN A 92 -21.65 -2.87 17.74
C GLN A 92 -20.38 -2.49 18.51
N ALA A 93 -19.65 -3.48 19.04
CA ALA A 93 -18.42 -3.22 19.77
C ALA A 93 -17.30 -2.67 18.86
N LEU A 94 -17.23 -3.10 17.60
CA LEU A 94 -16.32 -2.53 16.59
C LEU A 94 -16.67 -1.08 16.27
N VAL A 95 -17.96 -0.77 16.06
CA VAL A 95 -18.43 0.60 15.79
C VAL A 95 -18.18 1.52 17.00
N ASP A 96 -18.44 1.06 18.22
CA ASP A 96 -18.18 1.82 19.44
C ASP A 96 -16.69 2.13 19.61
N TRP A 97 -15.83 1.15 19.31
CA TRP A 97 -14.37 1.34 19.29
C TRP A 97 -13.96 2.35 18.23
N ALA A 98 -14.43 2.18 16.99
CA ALA A 98 -14.06 3.00 15.85
C ALA A 98 -14.47 4.47 15.99
N ASN A 99 -15.63 4.74 16.58
CA ASN A 99 -16.04 6.11 16.89
C ASN A 99 -15.02 6.82 17.80
N GLY A 100 -14.49 6.12 18.81
CA GLY A 100 -13.46 6.67 19.67
C GLY A 100 -12.12 6.84 18.96
N PHE A 101 -11.75 5.87 18.12
CA PHE A 101 -10.53 5.88 17.33
C PHE A 101 -10.50 7.02 16.30
N VAL A 102 -11.56 7.15 15.49
CA VAL A 102 -11.66 8.17 14.43
C VAL A 102 -11.58 9.59 14.99
N LEU A 103 -12.20 9.87 16.14
CA LEU A 103 -12.11 11.18 16.78
C LEU A 103 -10.67 11.58 17.11
N HIS A 104 -9.79 10.61 17.31
CA HIS A 104 -8.36 10.84 17.55
C HIS A 104 -7.55 10.95 16.26
N VAL A 105 -7.85 10.09 15.27
CA VAL A 105 -7.09 10.02 14.01
C VAL A 105 -7.46 11.15 13.05
N ALA A 106 -8.74 11.45 12.86
CA ALA A 106 -9.22 12.39 11.85
C ALA A 106 -8.49 13.76 11.86
N PRO A 107 -8.24 14.41 13.01
CA PRO A 107 -7.54 15.70 13.02
C PRO A 107 -6.05 15.63 12.64
N ARG A 108 -5.48 14.43 12.59
CA ARG A 108 -4.05 14.18 12.32
C ARG A 108 -3.81 13.56 10.95
N LEU A 109 -4.84 12.96 10.35
CA LEU A 109 -4.68 12.17 9.15
C LEU A 109 -4.02 12.93 7.98
N PRO A 110 -4.37 14.20 7.68
CA PRO A 110 -3.70 14.95 6.62
C PRO A 110 -2.18 15.11 6.86
N ASP A 111 -1.83 15.50 8.08
CA ASP A 111 -0.45 15.67 8.52
C ASP A 111 0.32 14.33 8.54
N LEU A 112 -0.33 13.22 8.89
CA LEU A 112 0.28 11.89 8.89
C LEU A 112 0.56 11.38 7.49
N LEU A 113 -0.33 11.63 6.53
CA LEU A 113 -0.14 11.27 5.13
C LEU A 113 1.06 12.04 4.55
N GLU A 114 1.11 13.35 4.76
CA GLU A 114 2.27 14.18 4.38
C GLU A 114 3.56 13.68 5.05
N ASP A 115 3.52 13.39 6.36
CA ASP A 115 4.67 12.86 7.10
C ASP A 115 5.14 11.50 6.56
N ALA A 116 4.21 10.63 6.16
CA ALA A 116 4.52 9.32 5.60
C ALA A 116 5.16 9.42 4.22
N ASP A 117 4.62 10.28 3.34
CA ASP A 117 5.16 10.53 2.00
C ASP A 117 6.56 11.13 2.08
N GLU A 118 6.77 12.17 2.90
CA GLU A 118 8.09 12.77 3.08
C GLU A 118 9.09 11.78 3.70
N ALA A 119 8.66 10.96 4.66
CA ALA A 119 9.52 9.94 5.27
C ALA A 119 9.93 8.86 4.25
N ALA A 120 9.03 8.48 3.34
CA ALA A 120 9.32 7.59 2.23
C ALA A 120 10.34 8.21 1.26
N GLU A 121 10.20 9.49 0.90
CA GLU A 121 11.20 10.20 0.09
C GLU A 121 12.58 10.23 0.75
N TRP A 122 12.62 10.49 2.06
CA TRP A 122 13.86 10.51 2.84
C TRP A 122 14.53 9.13 2.85
N HIS A 123 13.74 8.08 3.03
CA HIS A 123 14.23 6.69 2.94
C HIS A 123 14.79 6.38 1.55
N HIS A 124 14.11 6.80 0.49
CA HIS A 124 14.54 6.57 -0.89
C HIS A 124 15.92 7.20 -1.18
N VAL A 125 16.21 8.38 -0.59
CA VAL A 125 17.55 9.00 -0.68
C VAL A 125 18.56 8.47 0.34
N GLY A 126 18.19 7.45 1.11
CA GLY A 126 19.06 6.73 2.04
C GLY A 126 19.16 7.32 3.44
N LEU A 127 18.21 8.15 3.86
CA LEU A 127 18.17 8.69 5.22
C LEU A 127 17.44 7.71 6.16
N PRO A 128 18.04 7.36 7.31
CA PRO A 128 17.51 6.31 8.19
C PRO A 128 16.49 6.80 9.23
N VAL A 129 16.27 8.11 9.33
CA VAL A 129 15.40 8.73 10.33
C VAL A 129 14.65 9.91 9.72
N TYR A 130 13.33 9.95 9.89
CA TYR A 130 12.47 11.09 9.57
C TYR A 130 11.93 11.74 10.85
N SER A 131 11.88 13.08 10.84
CA SER A 131 11.21 13.90 11.85
C SER A 131 11.05 15.31 11.29
N ARG A 132 9.85 15.89 11.39
CA ARG A 132 9.64 17.34 11.23
C ARG A 132 9.53 18.06 12.58
N ASP A 133 9.33 19.37 12.54
CA ASP A 133 9.14 20.21 13.73
C ASP A 133 7.65 20.28 14.12
N TYR A 134 7.29 19.54 15.17
CA TYR A 134 5.95 19.53 15.78
C TYR A 134 5.81 20.51 16.97
N GLY A 135 6.87 21.24 17.32
CA GLY A 135 6.91 21.99 18.57
C GLY A 135 6.97 21.10 19.83
N PRO A 136 6.62 21.65 21.02
CA PRO A 136 6.83 20.98 22.30
C PRO A 136 5.66 20.04 22.67
N VAL A 137 5.49 18.97 21.92
CA VAL A 137 4.48 17.91 22.16
C VAL A 137 5.17 16.56 22.44
N PRO A 138 4.50 15.61 23.11
CA PRO A 138 4.96 14.22 23.15
C PRO A 138 4.96 13.64 21.73
N LEU A 139 6.08 13.03 21.34
CA LEU A 139 6.24 12.38 20.05
C LEU A 139 6.45 10.89 20.24
N GLU A 140 5.93 10.11 19.31
CA GLU A 140 6.13 8.67 19.23
C GLU A 140 7.24 8.35 18.23
N ILE A 141 7.99 7.29 18.52
CA ILE A 141 9.01 6.74 17.61
C ILE A 141 8.48 5.41 17.10
N LEU A 142 8.40 5.29 15.79
CA LEU A 142 8.08 4.07 15.06
C LEU A 142 9.35 3.53 14.41
N GLU A 143 9.60 2.23 14.55
CA GLU A 143 10.63 1.52 13.77
C GLU A 143 9.92 0.67 12.72
N VAL A 144 9.99 1.09 11.46
CA VAL A 144 9.32 0.43 10.33
C VAL A 144 10.35 -0.38 9.57
N GLU A 145 10.18 -1.71 9.54
CA GLU A 145 11.00 -2.58 8.69
C GLU A 145 10.49 -2.49 7.25
N LEU A 146 11.37 -2.12 6.33
CA LEU A 146 11.08 -1.98 4.92
C LEU A 146 11.80 -3.08 4.15
N GLU A 147 11.04 -3.85 3.37
CA GLU A 147 11.58 -4.90 2.51
C GLU A 147 12.44 -4.28 1.41
N GLY A 148 13.62 -4.86 1.18
CA GLY A 148 14.50 -4.36 0.14
C GLY A 148 13.94 -4.64 -1.26
N GLU A 149 14.01 -3.63 -2.13
CA GLU A 149 13.60 -3.74 -3.53
C GLU A 149 14.32 -4.89 -4.26
N GLN A 150 13.62 -5.53 -5.19
CA GLN A 150 14.23 -6.42 -6.15
C GLN A 150 15.12 -5.59 -7.08
N LEU A 151 16.41 -5.90 -7.14
CA LEU A 151 17.34 -5.23 -8.05
C LEU A 151 16.89 -5.48 -9.48
N MET A 152 16.40 -4.41 -10.10
CA MET A 152 16.10 -4.40 -11.52
C MET A 152 17.36 -4.01 -12.28
N LEU A 153 17.75 -4.85 -13.24
CA LEU A 153 18.74 -4.43 -14.22
C LEU A 153 18.15 -3.26 -15.01
N PRO A 154 18.94 -2.21 -15.30
CA PRO A 154 18.49 -1.15 -16.19
C PRO A 154 18.04 -1.77 -17.52
N TRP A 155 17.05 -1.18 -18.18
CA TRP A 155 16.64 -1.66 -19.50
C TRP A 155 17.83 -1.58 -20.47
N LEU A 156 18.28 -2.74 -20.94
CA LEU A 156 19.38 -2.88 -21.91
C LEU A 156 18.89 -3.13 -23.33
N GLY A 157 17.57 -3.19 -23.53
CA GLY A 157 16.96 -3.28 -24.84
C GLY A 157 17.05 -1.98 -25.61
N SER A 158 16.62 -2.02 -26.86
CA SER A 158 16.43 -0.82 -27.68
C SER A 158 15.16 -0.08 -27.27
N GLY A 159 15.05 1.17 -27.71
CA GLY A 159 13.84 1.98 -27.54
C GLY A 159 13.62 2.44 -26.11
N HIS A 160 12.44 3.03 -25.91
CA HIS A 160 11.89 3.41 -24.63
C HIS A 160 10.98 2.30 -24.09
N ILE A 161 10.90 2.20 -22.77
CA ILE A 161 9.95 1.35 -22.07
C ILE A 161 9.13 2.21 -21.13
N ASP A 162 7.86 1.86 -21.03
CA ASP A 162 6.90 2.43 -20.10
C ASP A 162 6.00 1.30 -19.57
N ASP A 163 5.16 1.59 -18.59
CA ASP A 163 4.21 0.63 -18.06
C ASP A 163 2.81 1.24 -17.88
N GLU A 164 1.79 0.44 -18.16
CA GLU A 164 0.39 0.83 -18.02
C GLU A 164 -0.31 -0.13 -17.07
N HIS A 165 -0.93 0.43 -16.03
CA HIS A 165 -1.76 -0.31 -15.11
C HIS A 165 -3.12 -0.58 -15.76
N LEU A 166 -3.47 -1.85 -15.90
CA LEU A 166 -4.70 -2.29 -16.53
C LEU A 166 -5.76 -2.59 -15.46
N ASP A 167 -7.01 -2.24 -15.76
CA ASP A 167 -8.15 -2.62 -14.91
C ASP A 167 -8.32 -4.16 -14.87
N GLY A 168 -8.52 -4.70 -13.67
CA GLY A 168 -8.85 -6.10 -13.47
C GLY A 168 -8.37 -6.66 -12.13
N PRO A 169 -8.78 -7.89 -11.77
CA PRO A 169 -8.27 -8.57 -10.59
C PRO A 169 -6.75 -8.76 -10.71
N ASP A 170 -6.05 -8.69 -9.58
CA ASP A 170 -4.60 -8.83 -9.49
C ASP A 170 -3.83 -7.72 -10.24
N HIS A 171 -4.45 -6.54 -10.42
CA HIS A 171 -3.86 -5.29 -10.94
C HIS A 171 -2.81 -5.49 -12.05
N PRO A 172 -3.19 -6.07 -13.21
CA PRO A 172 -2.21 -6.42 -14.22
C PRO A 172 -1.50 -5.19 -14.79
N ILE A 173 -0.18 -5.29 -15.00
CA ILE A 173 0.61 -4.26 -15.68
C ILE A 173 0.92 -4.72 -17.12
N ALA A 174 0.72 -3.84 -18.10
CA ALA A 174 1.28 -3.98 -19.44
C ALA A 174 2.65 -3.31 -19.52
N LEU A 175 3.66 -4.07 -19.93
CA LEU A 175 4.96 -3.50 -20.29
C LEU A 175 4.88 -3.00 -21.73
N LEU A 176 5.09 -1.72 -21.90
CA LEU A 176 5.04 -1.01 -23.16
C LEU A 176 6.44 -0.76 -23.72
N TRP A 177 6.56 -0.71 -25.04
CA TRP A 177 7.83 -0.49 -25.72
C TRP A 177 7.66 0.35 -26.97
N ASN A 178 8.54 1.33 -27.12
CA ASN A 178 8.57 2.23 -28.27
C ASN A 178 9.98 2.30 -28.89
N PRO A 179 10.18 1.81 -30.13
CA PRO A 179 11.49 1.87 -30.78
C PRO A 179 11.94 3.29 -31.16
N GLU A 180 11.01 4.23 -31.36
CA GLU A 180 11.28 5.52 -32.03
C GLU A 180 10.90 6.76 -31.19
N HIS A 181 10.37 6.57 -29.97
CA HIS A 181 9.86 7.64 -29.08
C HIS A 181 8.69 8.45 -29.68
N GLU A 182 7.98 7.90 -30.67
CA GLU A 182 6.75 8.45 -31.23
C GLU A 182 5.59 7.48 -30.96
N GLU A 183 4.49 7.97 -30.39
CA GLU A 183 3.28 7.20 -30.07
C GLU A 183 2.70 6.43 -31.29
N PRO A 184 2.04 5.27 -31.10
CA PRO A 184 1.72 4.66 -29.82
C PRO A 184 2.77 3.67 -29.33
N ASP A 185 2.94 3.62 -28.02
CA ASP A 185 3.70 2.58 -27.35
C ASP A 185 3.06 1.20 -27.54
N LEU A 186 3.88 0.18 -27.76
CA LEU A 186 3.43 -1.18 -28.06
C LEU A 186 3.52 -2.07 -26.83
N ALA A 187 2.40 -2.64 -26.39
CA ALA A 187 2.42 -3.66 -25.36
C ALA A 187 3.20 -4.90 -25.83
N ILE A 188 4.28 -5.23 -25.11
CA ILE A 188 5.16 -6.36 -25.42
C ILE A 188 5.04 -7.50 -24.41
N ALA A 189 4.63 -7.20 -23.17
CA ALA A 189 4.35 -8.19 -22.16
C ALA A 189 3.24 -7.70 -21.22
N ARG A 190 2.64 -8.65 -20.50
CA ARG A 190 1.72 -8.40 -19.40
C ARG A 190 2.18 -9.18 -18.19
N VAL A 191 2.09 -8.61 -17.02
CA VAL A 191 2.43 -9.23 -15.74
C VAL A 191 1.30 -9.03 -14.73
N TRP A 192 1.07 -10.03 -13.89
CA TRP A 192 0.01 -10.05 -12.87
C TRP A 192 0.43 -10.98 -11.72
N LEU A 193 -0.26 -10.89 -10.58
CA LEU A 193 -0.10 -11.84 -9.48
C LEU A 193 -0.89 -13.12 -9.79
N ASP A 194 -0.24 -14.30 -9.83
CA ASP A 194 -0.97 -15.56 -10.03
C ASP A 194 -1.76 -15.90 -8.75
N PRO A 195 -3.11 -15.92 -8.77
CA PRO A 195 -3.93 -16.04 -7.56
C PRO A 195 -3.79 -17.41 -6.88
N LYS A 196 -3.20 -18.41 -7.56
CA LYS A 196 -2.96 -19.72 -6.96
C LYS A 196 -1.66 -19.79 -6.18
N THR A 197 -0.64 -19.04 -6.61
CA THR A 197 0.70 -19.13 -6.05
C THR A 197 1.09 -17.89 -5.28
N GLY A 198 0.40 -16.76 -5.48
CA GLY A 198 0.79 -15.45 -4.94
C GLY A 198 2.12 -14.95 -5.53
N GLU A 199 2.52 -15.45 -6.70
CA GLU A 199 3.78 -15.05 -7.34
C GLU A 199 3.49 -14.27 -8.64
N PRO A 200 4.26 -13.21 -8.95
CA PRO A 200 4.15 -12.54 -10.22
C PRO A 200 4.42 -13.48 -11.38
N LYS A 201 3.68 -13.28 -12.45
CA LYS A 201 3.76 -14.07 -13.66
C LYS A 201 3.63 -13.18 -14.86
N ALA A 202 4.60 -13.26 -15.76
CA ALA A 202 4.57 -12.51 -17.00
C ALA A 202 4.25 -13.39 -18.21
N ARG A 203 3.62 -12.77 -19.21
CA ARG A 203 3.37 -13.35 -20.53
C ARG A 203 3.67 -12.35 -21.62
N ALA A 204 4.31 -12.85 -22.68
CA ALA A 204 4.55 -12.11 -23.89
C ALA A 204 3.25 -11.84 -24.68
N GLU A 205 3.14 -10.63 -25.21
CA GLU A 205 2.10 -10.30 -26.18
C GLU A 205 2.40 -10.92 -27.56
N ALA A 206 1.36 -11.09 -28.37
CA ALA A 206 1.50 -11.74 -29.67
C ALA A 206 2.15 -10.82 -30.71
N GLY A 207 3.05 -11.37 -31.52
CA GLY A 207 3.65 -10.64 -32.65
C GLY A 207 4.82 -9.73 -32.31
N VAL A 208 5.30 -9.74 -31.07
CA VAL A 208 6.46 -8.94 -30.64
C VAL A 208 7.73 -9.33 -31.41
N ASN A 209 8.41 -8.34 -31.96
CA ASN A 209 9.71 -8.51 -32.60
C ASN A 209 10.84 -8.39 -31.58
N TRP A 210 11.16 -9.48 -30.88
CA TRP A 210 12.23 -9.53 -29.87
C TRP A 210 13.61 -9.12 -30.40
N THR A 211 13.87 -9.33 -31.71
CA THR A 211 15.14 -8.86 -32.30
C THR A 211 15.20 -7.34 -32.35
N ALA A 212 14.08 -6.67 -32.62
CA ALA A 212 14.02 -5.22 -32.57
C ALA A 212 14.10 -4.69 -31.13
N VAL A 213 13.41 -5.34 -30.19
CA VAL A 213 13.51 -5.05 -28.75
C VAL A 213 14.95 -5.16 -28.25
N GLY A 214 15.77 -6.02 -28.85
CA GLY A 214 17.18 -6.16 -28.50
C GLY A 214 17.44 -6.99 -27.23
N LEU A 215 16.39 -7.55 -26.65
CA LEU A 215 16.43 -8.50 -25.54
C LEU A 215 15.66 -9.78 -25.91
N THR A 216 16.02 -10.89 -25.28
CA THR A 216 15.24 -12.12 -25.42
C THR A 216 13.90 -12.00 -24.71
N GLN A 217 12.91 -12.73 -25.19
CA GLN A 217 11.60 -12.82 -24.54
C GLN A 217 11.73 -13.17 -23.05
N SER A 218 12.58 -14.14 -22.69
CA SER A 218 12.77 -14.55 -21.30
C SER A 218 13.35 -13.45 -20.42
N GLU A 219 14.27 -12.64 -20.95
CA GLU A 219 14.84 -11.51 -20.20
C GLU A 219 13.78 -10.45 -19.94
N VAL A 220 12.96 -10.10 -20.93
CA VAL A 220 11.87 -9.13 -20.78
C VAL A 220 10.82 -9.62 -19.79
N LEU A 221 10.42 -10.89 -19.85
CA LEU A 221 9.42 -11.43 -18.92
C LEU A 221 9.94 -11.47 -17.48
N SER A 222 11.21 -11.87 -17.28
CA SER A 222 11.82 -11.81 -15.95
C SER A 222 11.94 -10.37 -15.43
N TRP A 223 12.20 -9.41 -16.32
CA TRP A 223 12.26 -7.99 -15.97
C TRP A 223 10.88 -7.47 -15.56
N ALA A 224 9.83 -7.83 -16.30
CA ALA A 224 8.44 -7.46 -15.98
C ALA A 224 7.96 -8.08 -14.65
N GLU A 225 8.35 -9.32 -14.34
CA GLU A 225 8.08 -9.95 -13.04
C GLU A 225 8.73 -9.18 -11.89
N SER A 226 9.97 -8.71 -12.06
CA SER A 226 10.65 -7.87 -11.05
C SER A 226 10.02 -6.48 -10.92
N LEU A 227 9.60 -5.85 -12.03
CA LEU A 227 8.85 -4.59 -12.01
C LEU A 227 7.59 -4.74 -11.15
N TYR A 228 6.80 -5.78 -11.42
CA TYR A 228 5.56 -6.05 -10.69
C TYR A 228 5.81 -6.30 -9.19
N LEU A 229 6.88 -7.01 -8.82
CA LEU A 229 7.24 -7.19 -7.42
C LEU A 229 7.47 -5.86 -6.72
N ASN A 230 8.23 -4.97 -7.34
CA ASN A 230 8.57 -3.68 -6.75
C ASN A 230 7.37 -2.74 -6.68
N HIS A 231 6.43 -2.81 -7.65
CA HIS A 231 5.27 -1.91 -7.71
C HIS A 231 4.07 -2.39 -6.89
N HIS A 232 3.87 -3.71 -6.75
CA HIS A 232 2.60 -4.26 -6.21
C HIS A 232 2.76 -5.30 -5.10
N VAL A 233 3.97 -5.79 -4.83
CA VAL A 233 4.18 -6.85 -3.83
C VAL A 233 4.98 -6.36 -2.64
N ILE A 234 6.05 -5.60 -2.89
CA ILE A 234 6.79 -4.93 -1.83
C ILE A 234 5.94 -3.75 -1.35
N GLY A 235 5.71 -3.69 -0.04
CA GLY A 235 4.91 -2.64 0.56
C GLY A 235 5.51 -1.26 0.30
N ASP A 236 4.68 -0.33 -0.16
CA ASP A 236 5.07 1.06 -0.31
C ASP A 236 5.50 1.63 1.06
N PRO A 237 6.66 2.29 1.19
CA PRO A 237 7.12 2.78 2.47
C PRO A 237 6.15 3.74 3.16
N ALA A 238 5.46 4.62 2.42
CA ALA A 238 4.49 5.55 3.01
C ALA A 238 3.29 4.78 3.59
N GLN A 239 2.75 3.82 2.84
CA GLN A 239 1.70 2.91 3.33
C GLN A 239 2.13 2.13 4.59
N MET A 240 3.36 1.62 4.61
CA MET A 240 3.89 0.89 5.78
C MET A 240 4.02 1.78 7.02
N ILE A 241 4.44 3.04 6.84
CA ILE A 241 4.53 4.04 7.91
C ILE A 241 3.13 4.39 8.42
N MET A 242 2.17 4.63 7.52
CA MET A 242 0.77 4.90 7.85
C MET A 242 0.16 3.76 8.65
N ARG A 243 0.32 2.52 8.20
CA ARG A 243 -0.12 1.33 8.92
C ARG A 243 0.47 1.26 10.33
N ALA A 244 1.78 1.42 10.46
CA ALA A 244 2.45 1.39 11.77
C ALA A 244 1.96 2.52 12.71
N ALA A 245 1.68 3.70 12.16
CA ALA A 245 1.13 4.83 12.92
C ALA A 245 -0.29 4.53 13.40
N LEU A 246 -1.17 4.02 12.53
CA LEU A 246 -2.54 3.65 12.87
C LEU A 246 -2.58 2.52 13.91
N GLU A 247 -1.73 1.50 13.76
CA GLU A 247 -1.60 0.41 14.73
C GLU A 247 -1.14 0.92 16.11
N ARG A 248 -0.14 1.81 16.15
CA ARG A 248 0.32 2.46 17.39
C ARG A 248 -0.79 3.30 18.03
N MET A 249 -1.54 4.08 17.24
CA MET A 249 -2.68 4.85 17.76
C MET A 249 -3.79 3.95 18.30
N ALA A 250 -4.04 2.81 17.64
CA ALA A 250 -5.02 1.82 18.06
C ALA A 250 -4.59 1.02 19.30
N GLY A 251 -3.31 1.13 19.71
CA GLY A 251 -2.72 0.33 20.80
C GLY A 251 -2.55 -1.14 20.43
N LEU A 252 -2.29 -1.41 19.15
CA LEU A 252 -2.15 -2.75 18.57
C LEU A 252 -0.71 -3.11 18.19
N ASP A 253 0.22 -2.16 18.31
CA ASP A 253 1.63 -2.41 18.03
C ASP A 253 2.21 -3.44 19.01
N ARG A 254 2.78 -4.52 18.46
CA ARG A 254 3.45 -5.59 19.22
C ARG A 254 4.85 -5.87 18.68
#